data_AF-A0A8D0KPA2-F1
#
_entry.id   AF-A0A8D0KPA2-F1
#
_cell.length_a   1.000
_cell.length_b   1.000
_cell.length_c   1.000
_cell.angle_alpha   90.00
_cell.angle_beta   90.00
_cell.angle_gamma   90.00
#
_symmetry.space_group_name_H-M   'P 1'
#
loop_
_entity.id
_entity.type
_entity.pdbx_description
1 polymer ?
#
loop_
_entity_poly.entity_id
_entity_poly.type
_entity_poly.pdbx_seq_one_letter_code
_entity_poly.pdbx_strand_id
1 'polypeptide(L)'
;MGHPTFHLSVVKQDTTKRRYYKTTAIILKKNKFCKEVAVKYDPRLRERKYGIAEGRPLSNLKAMATAAGEQCPSFTPPGGETLEEVKARGKDFFEYLCSLVAKEAHQEKQTSPRTKEANAEMGEGGCPTSLINHCSGLESVSDPECVAEVLAANILVVSHGAYMRNWINYFISDCECTLPITFKKTELSCVSPNTGISQFTIKLEMRENIKPKIHCISLNKSDHLDEMTAEKI
;
A
#
# COMPACT_ATOMS: atom_id res chain seq x y z
N MET A 1 -17.39 -9.71 22.94
CA MET A 1 -17.34 -9.61 21.46
C MET A 1 -15.93 -9.19 21.09
N GLY A 2 -15.17 -10.07 20.44
CA GLY A 2 -13.84 -9.72 19.94
C GLY A 2 -14.00 -8.85 18.70
N HIS A 3 -13.52 -7.60 18.77
CA HIS A 3 -13.42 -6.76 17.57
C HIS A 3 -12.32 -7.34 16.66
N PRO A 4 -12.52 -7.41 15.32
CA PRO A 4 -11.42 -7.69 14.41
C PRO A 4 -10.34 -6.62 14.61
N THR A 5 -9.12 -7.05 14.90
CA THR A 5 -8.00 -6.15 15.16
C THR A 5 -7.62 -5.48 13.84
N PHE A 6 -8.04 -4.24 13.65
CA PHE A 6 -7.58 -3.43 12.52
C PHE A 6 -6.09 -3.12 12.72
N HIS A 7 -5.20 -3.94 12.16
CA HIS A 7 -3.79 -3.62 12.12
C HIS A 7 -3.47 -2.72 10.93
N LEU A 8 -3.69 -1.41 11.13
CA LEU A 8 -3.07 -0.37 10.32
C LEU A 8 -1.58 -0.29 10.65
N SER A 9 -0.79 -1.23 10.16
CA SER A 9 0.66 -1.11 10.19
C SER A 9 1.06 0.02 9.24
N VAL A 10 1.36 1.21 9.79
CA VAL A 10 1.98 2.26 8.98
C VAL A 10 3.45 1.96 8.87
N VAL A 11 3.88 1.51 7.69
CA VAL A 11 5.30 1.21 7.46
C VAL A 11 5.98 2.39 6.76
N LYS A 12 7.08 2.88 7.34
CA LYS A 12 7.81 4.08 6.94
C LYS A 12 9.32 3.84 6.80
N GLN A 13 10.02 4.58 5.94
CA GLN A 13 11.49 4.65 5.93
C GLN A 13 12.15 5.28 7.18
N ASP A 14 13.42 4.89 7.42
CA ASP A 14 14.55 5.61 8.07
C ASP A 14 14.44 7.16 8.18
N THR A 15 14.92 7.66 9.32
CA THR A 15 14.71 8.96 9.97
C THR A 15 15.34 10.17 9.29
N THR A 16 16.18 9.99 8.26
CA THR A 16 16.96 11.08 7.64
C THR A 16 16.14 12.03 6.76
N LYS A 17 14.95 11.66 6.28
CA LYS A 17 14.08 12.56 5.48
C LYS A 17 12.81 12.96 6.24
N ARG A 18 12.79 14.21 6.76
CA ARG A 18 11.65 14.83 7.49
C ARG A 18 10.29 14.79 6.77
N ARG A 19 10.26 14.61 5.43
CA ARG A 19 9.02 14.69 4.63
C ARG A 19 8.02 13.57 4.96
N TYR A 20 8.45 12.31 5.01
CA TYR A 20 7.56 11.16 5.24
C TYR A 20 7.05 11.11 6.67
N TYR A 21 7.88 11.53 7.65
CA TYR A 21 7.42 11.71 9.03
C TYR A 21 6.21 12.63 9.10
N LYS A 22 6.30 13.78 8.44
CA LYS A 22 5.22 14.76 8.42
C LYS A 22 3.99 14.21 7.71
N THR A 23 4.14 13.58 6.55
CA THR A 23 3.02 12.99 5.81
C THR A 23 2.28 11.95 6.66
N THR A 24 2.99 10.96 7.19
CA THR A 24 2.40 9.93 8.05
C THR A 24 1.73 10.53 9.28
N ALA A 25 2.41 11.44 9.99
CA ALA A 25 1.87 12.05 11.20
C ALA A 25 0.59 12.85 10.92
N ILE A 26 0.53 13.58 9.80
CA ILE A 26 -0.67 14.34 9.40
C ILE A 26 -1.83 13.39 9.07
N ILE A 27 -1.57 12.33 8.30
CA ILE A 27 -2.59 11.33 7.95
C ILE A 27 -3.17 10.71 9.23
N LEU A 28 -2.33 10.27 10.16
CA LEU A 28 -2.77 9.66 11.41
C LEU A 28 -3.52 10.65 12.31
N LYS A 29 -3.02 11.89 12.42
CA LYS A 29 -3.70 12.94 13.20
C LYS A 29 -5.11 13.24 12.70
N LYS A 30 -5.31 13.19 11.37
CA LYS A 30 -6.62 13.44 10.73
C LYS A 30 -7.49 12.19 10.66
N ASN A 31 -6.93 11.00 10.90
CA ASN A 31 -7.70 9.76 10.92
C ASN A 31 -8.65 9.75 12.14
N LYS A 32 -9.89 9.29 11.95
CA LYS A 32 -10.90 9.25 13.01
C LYS A 32 -10.71 8.08 13.99
N PHE A 33 -10.11 6.98 13.54
CA PHE A 33 -10.11 5.69 14.24
C PHE A 33 -8.71 5.22 14.67
N CYS A 34 -7.66 5.60 13.94
CA CYS A 34 -6.30 5.08 14.06
C CYS A 34 -5.29 6.16 14.46
N LYS A 35 -5.66 7.07 15.37
CA LYS A 35 -4.78 8.20 15.75
C LYS A 35 -3.51 7.77 16.47
N GLU A 36 -3.57 6.66 17.21
CA GLU A 36 -2.50 6.16 18.08
C GLU A 36 -1.88 4.85 17.56
N VAL A 37 -2.13 4.50 16.29
CA VAL A 37 -1.57 3.27 15.75
C VAL A 37 -0.04 3.35 15.68
N ALA A 38 0.62 2.26 16.09
CA ALA A 38 2.07 2.18 16.07
C ALA A 38 2.60 2.27 14.63
N VAL A 39 3.44 3.27 14.38
CA VAL A 39 4.17 3.41 13.11
C VAL A 39 5.42 2.53 13.16
N LYS A 40 5.50 1.55 12.25
CA LYS A 40 6.68 0.68 12.10
C LYS A 40 7.63 1.27 11.07
N TYR A 41 8.92 1.24 11.38
CA TYR A 41 9.96 1.71 10.46
C TYR A 41 10.58 0.52 9.73
N ASP A 42 10.68 0.61 8.41
CA ASP A 42 11.31 -0.39 7.55
C ASP A 42 12.26 0.28 6.53
N PRO A 43 13.57 -0.01 6.61
CA PRO A 43 14.56 0.60 5.73
C PRO A 43 14.42 0.19 4.26
N ARG A 44 13.69 -0.89 3.95
CA ARG A 44 13.50 -1.39 2.58
C ARG A 44 12.61 -0.46 1.75
N LEU A 45 11.74 0.31 2.41
CA LEU A 45 10.80 1.27 1.81
C LEU A 45 11.43 2.60 1.38
N ARG A 46 12.76 2.72 1.46
CA ARG A 46 13.45 3.93 1.04
C ARG A 46 13.43 4.13 -0.48
N GLU A 47 13.62 5.38 -0.88
CA GLU A 47 13.78 5.73 -2.29
C GLU A 47 14.95 4.97 -2.94
N ARG A 48 14.87 4.80 -4.25
CA ARG A 48 15.99 4.42 -5.11
C ARG A 48 17.18 5.36 -4.87
N LYS A 49 18.36 4.79 -4.60
CA LYS A 49 19.61 5.56 -4.57
C LYS A 49 19.97 5.99 -5.98
N TYR A 50 20.37 7.26 -6.11
CA TYR A 50 20.85 7.81 -7.38
C TYR A 50 22.36 8.08 -7.38
N GLY A 51 23.07 7.64 -6.33
CA GLY A 51 24.52 7.72 -6.25
C GLY A 51 25.04 9.13 -6.50
N ILE A 52 25.95 9.29 -7.45
CA ILE A 52 26.54 10.60 -7.79
C ILE A 52 25.54 11.63 -8.33
N ALA A 53 24.34 11.20 -8.74
CA ALA A 53 23.26 12.07 -9.22
C ALA A 53 22.35 12.59 -8.09
N GLU A 54 22.53 12.15 -6.84
CA GLU A 54 21.74 12.67 -5.72
C GLU A 54 21.99 14.16 -5.46
N GLY A 55 20.93 14.88 -5.12
CA GLY A 55 20.95 16.33 -4.91
C GLY A 55 21.11 17.17 -6.19
N ARG A 56 21.27 16.54 -7.35
CA ARG A 56 21.39 17.23 -8.64
C ARG A 56 20.03 17.35 -9.35
N PRO A 57 19.87 18.30 -10.29
CA PRO A 57 18.67 18.41 -11.11
C PRO A 57 18.41 17.14 -11.94
N LEU A 58 17.13 16.84 -12.21
CA LEU A 58 16.73 15.69 -13.04
C LEU A 58 17.33 15.75 -14.46
N SER A 59 17.55 16.94 -15.01
CA SER A 59 18.22 17.13 -16.30
C SER A 59 19.61 16.50 -16.33
N ASN A 60 20.35 16.53 -15.22
CA ASN A 60 21.69 15.95 -15.15
C ASN A 60 21.61 14.42 -15.23
N LEU A 61 20.65 13.79 -14.53
CA LEU A 61 20.44 12.35 -14.64
C LEU A 61 20.07 11.92 -16.06
N LYS A 62 19.21 12.70 -16.74
CA LYS A 62 18.85 12.46 -18.15
C LYS A 62 20.07 12.59 -19.08
N ALA A 63 20.89 13.62 -18.89
CA ALA A 63 22.10 13.82 -19.66
C ALA A 63 23.11 12.68 -19.45
N MET A 64 23.29 12.23 -18.20
CA MET A 64 24.14 11.07 -17.89
C MET A 64 23.63 9.80 -18.59
N ALA A 65 22.32 9.54 -18.57
CA ALA A 65 21.72 8.41 -19.27
C ALA A 65 21.99 8.48 -20.78
N THR A 66 21.73 9.64 -21.40
CA THR A 66 21.98 9.85 -22.84
C THR A 66 23.46 9.67 -23.20
N ALA A 67 24.38 10.17 -22.38
CA ALA A 67 25.83 10.00 -22.57
C ALA A 67 26.27 8.52 -22.47
N ALA A 68 25.55 7.71 -21.69
CA ALA A 68 25.75 6.27 -21.59
C ALA A 68 25.02 5.46 -22.68
N GLY A 69 24.28 6.11 -23.60
CA GLY A 69 23.44 5.42 -24.59
C GLY A 69 22.19 4.77 -24.01
N GLU A 70 21.83 5.10 -22.76
CA GLU A 70 20.68 4.57 -22.03
C GLU A 70 19.57 5.62 -21.87
N GLN A 71 18.42 5.20 -21.35
CA GLN A 71 17.29 6.08 -21.07
C GLN A 71 16.84 5.97 -19.62
N CYS A 72 16.29 7.06 -19.08
CA CYS A 72 15.59 7.02 -17.81
C CYS A 72 14.23 6.29 -17.99
N PRO A 73 13.80 5.45 -17.04
CA PRO A 73 14.42 5.21 -15.73
C PRO A 73 15.42 4.05 -15.67
N SER A 74 15.72 3.36 -16.77
CA SER A 74 16.57 2.16 -16.78
C SER A 74 18.02 2.45 -16.40
N PHE A 75 18.55 3.60 -16.82
CA PHE A 75 19.91 4.02 -16.49
C PHE A 75 20.17 4.02 -14.97
N THR A 76 21.32 3.47 -14.58
CA THR A 76 21.78 3.46 -13.18
C THR A 76 23.07 4.27 -13.06
N PRO A 77 23.03 5.44 -12.40
CA PRO A 77 24.23 6.24 -12.18
C PRO A 77 25.20 5.53 -11.22
N PRO A 78 26.52 5.80 -11.31
CA PRO A 78 27.50 5.25 -10.38
C PRO A 78 27.12 5.45 -8.90
N GLY A 79 27.17 4.37 -8.12
CA GLY A 79 26.75 4.34 -6.72
C GLY A 79 25.23 4.41 -6.49
N GLY A 80 24.43 4.41 -7.56
CA GLY A 80 22.98 4.29 -7.52
C GLY A 80 22.53 2.83 -7.46
N GLU A 81 21.22 2.63 -7.30
CA GLU A 81 20.60 1.31 -7.36
C GLU A 81 19.99 1.02 -8.73
N THR A 82 20.03 -0.24 -9.15
CA THR A 82 19.30 -0.72 -10.33
C THR A 82 17.80 -0.87 -10.04
N LEU A 83 16.99 -1.01 -11.08
CA LEU A 83 15.56 -1.30 -10.92
C LEU A 83 15.33 -2.71 -10.34
N GLU A 84 16.23 -3.64 -10.62
CA GLU A 84 16.20 -5.01 -10.11
C GLU A 84 16.51 -5.03 -8.61
N GLU A 85 17.49 -4.25 -8.15
CA GLU A 85 17.79 -4.09 -6.73
C GLU A 85 16.59 -3.47 -5.98
N VAL A 86 16.00 -2.40 -6.54
CA VAL A 86 14.79 -1.78 -5.96
C VAL A 86 13.64 -2.78 -5.90
N LYS A 87 13.43 -3.55 -6.98
CA LYS A 87 12.42 -4.61 -7.05
C LYS A 87 12.66 -5.67 -5.98
N ALA A 88 13.91 -6.13 -5.80
CA ALA A 88 14.25 -7.19 -4.86
C ALA A 88 13.88 -6.83 -3.41
N ARG A 89 14.22 -5.61 -2.96
CA ARG A 89 13.81 -5.16 -1.61
C ARG A 89 12.32 -4.84 -1.51
N GLY A 90 11.66 -4.47 -2.60
CA GLY A 90 10.20 -4.37 -2.66
C GLY A 90 9.51 -5.72 -2.47
N LYS A 91 10.03 -6.75 -3.13
CA LYS A 91 9.58 -8.14 -2.97
C LYS A 91 9.81 -8.64 -1.54
N ASP A 92 11.02 -8.46 -1.00
CA ASP A 92 11.35 -8.88 0.37
C ASP A 92 10.44 -8.20 1.42
N PHE A 93 10.17 -6.89 1.25
CA PHE A 93 9.20 -6.20 2.11
C PHE A 93 7.79 -6.78 1.98
N PHE A 94 7.35 -7.07 0.77
CA PHE A 94 6.03 -7.64 0.51
C PHE A 94 5.86 -9.03 1.12
N GLU A 95 6.84 -9.91 0.96
CA GLU A 95 6.82 -11.26 1.53
C GLU A 95 6.79 -11.23 3.07
N TYR A 96 7.56 -10.30 3.66
CA TYR A 96 7.49 -10.01 5.09
C TYR A 96 6.07 -9.59 5.51
N LEU A 97 5.44 -8.67 4.78
CA LEU A 97 4.11 -8.15 5.08
C LEU A 97 3.04 -9.25 5.01
N CYS A 98 3.08 -10.08 3.96
CA CYS A 98 2.19 -11.23 3.83
C CYS A 98 2.36 -12.21 4.99
N SER A 99 3.60 -12.51 5.35
CA SER A 99 3.91 -13.40 6.47
C SER A 99 3.43 -12.84 7.81
N LEU A 100 3.54 -11.53 8.03
CA LEU A 100 3.08 -10.86 9.23
C LEU A 100 1.56 -10.99 9.38
N VAL A 101 0.81 -10.64 8.33
CA VAL A 101 -0.66 -10.71 8.33
C VAL A 101 -1.15 -12.15 8.51
N ALA A 102 -0.52 -13.12 7.83
CA ALA A 102 -0.88 -14.52 7.99
C ALA A 102 -0.68 -15.01 9.43
N LYS A 103 0.46 -14.68 10.06
CA LYS A 103 0.76 -15.05 11.46
C LYS A 103 -0.23 -14.44 12.44
N GLU A 104 -0.55 -13.16 12.30
CA GLU A 104 -1.50 -12.46 13.17
C GLU A 104 -2.91 -13.08 13.03
N ALA A 105 -3.37 -13.35 11.81
CA ALA A 105 -4.66 -14.00 11.56
C ALA A 105 -4.76 -15.44 12.13
N HIS A 106 -3.63 -16.17 12.21
CA HIS A 106 -3.59 -17.49 12.84
C HIS A 106 -3.67 -17.40 14.37
N GLN A 107 -3.00 -16.41 14.98
CA GLN A 107 -3.03 -16.19 16.42
C GLN A 107 -4.44 -15.82 16.88
N GLU A 108 -5.13 -14.92 16.19
CA GLU A 108 -6.51 -14.53 16.53
C GLU A 108 -7.48 -15.72 16.56
N LYS A 109 -7.33 -16.67 15.62
CA LYS A 109 -8.15 -17.89 15.56
C LYS A 109 -7.89 -18.86 16.71
N GLN A 110 -6.69 -18.82 17.31
CA GLN A 110 -6.32 -19.69 18.44
C GLN A 110 -6.68 -19.09 19.81
N THR A 111 -6.79 -17.76 19.92
CA THR A 111 -7.17 -17.05 21.18
C THR A 111 -8.67 -16.85 21.41
N SER A 112 -9.56 -17.22 20.48
CA SER A 112 -11.01 -17.16 20.72
C SER A 112 -11.49 -18.38 21.53
N PRO A 113 -12.13 -18.23 22.71
CA PRO A 113 -12.63 -19.38 23.47
C PRO A 113 -13.83 -20.02 22.78
N ARG A 114 -13.78 -21.35 22.59
CA ARG A 114 -14.99 -22.18 22.46
C ARG A 114 -15.80 -22.04 23.75
N THR A 115 -16.80 -21.17 23.75
CA THR A 115 -17.86 -21.22 24.77
C THR A 115 -19.12 -21.70 24.07
N LYS A 116 -19.41 -22.99 24.25
CA LYS A 116 -20.80 -23.46 24.16
C LYS A 116 -21.45 -23.01 25.47
N GLU A 117 -22.46 -22.15 25.39
CA GLU A 117 -23.78 -22.32 26.03
C GLU A 117 -24.58 -21.03 25.99
N ALA A 118 -25.90 -21.23 25.88
CA ALA A 118 -26.93 -20.24 25.71
C ALA A 118 -27.18 -19.44 27.01
N ASN A 119 -27.43 -18.14 26.87
CA ASN A 119 -28.69 -17.51 27.31
C ASN A 119 -28.71 -16.02 26.95
N ALA A 120 -29.90 -15.55 26.62
CA ALA A 120 -30.22 -14.16 26.31
C ALA A 120 -30.16 -13.29 27.58
N GLU A 121 -29.71 -12.03 27.44
CA GLU A 121 -30.52 -10.83 27.73
C GLU A 121 -29.76 -9.51 27.45
N MET A 122 -30.58 -8.47 27.36
CA MET A 122 -30.46 -7.13 26.78
C MET A 122 -29.43 -6.19 27.44
N GLY A 123 -28.82 -5.31 26.65
CA GLY A 123 -28.06 -4.14 27.14
C GLY A 123 -27.49 -3.29 26.02
N GLU A 124 -27.97 -2.06 25.90
CA GLU A 124 -27.63 -1.04 24.90
C GLU A 124 -26.15 -0.60 24.89
N GLY A 125 -25.70 -0.13 23.72
CA GLY A 125 -24.52 0.73 23.58
C GLY A 125 -23.32 0.08 22.91
N GLY A 126 -23.34 -0.04 21.58
CA GLY A 126 -22.18 -0.51 20.81
C GLY A 126 -22.17 0.01 19.38
N CYS A 127 -21.20 0.85 19.06
CA CYS A 127 -20.98 1.41 17.72
C CYS A 127 -20.63 0.29 16.71
N PRO A 128 -21.34 0.16 15.57
CA PRO A 128 -21.01 -0.85 14.58
C PRO A 128 -19.90 -0.32 13.66
N THR A 129 -18.64 -0.64 13.95
CA THR A 129 -17.54 -0.44 12.98
C THR A 129 -17.06 -1.77 12.43
N SER A 130 -17.98 -2.47 11.76
CA SER A 130 -17.63 -3.24 10.57
C SER A 130 -17.49 -2.22 9.46
N LEU A 131 -16.27 -1.91 9.03
CA LEU A 131 -16.08 -1.17 7.79
C LEU A 131 -16.45 -2.11 6.64
N ILE A 132 -17.75 -2.21 6.38
CA ILE A 132 -18.28 -2.66 5.09
C ILE A 132 -17.65 -1.74 4.03
N ASN A 133 -17.19 -2.33 2.93
CA ASN A 133 -16.71 -1.62 1.75
C ASN A 133 -17.63 -0.44 1.42
N HIS A 134 -17.24 0.78 1.80
CA HIS A 134 -17.82 1.99 1.22
C HIS A 134 -17.13 2.21 -0.13
N CYS A 135 -17.43 1.32 -1.08
CA CYS A 135 -17.17 1.55 -2.49
C CYS A 135 -18.22 2.52 -3.01
N SER A 136 -17.93 3.82 -2.95
CA SER A 136 -18.65 4.78 -3.79
C SER A 136 -18.13 4.63 -5.23
N GLY A 137 -18.83 3.83 -6.03
CA GLY A 137 -18.68 3.78 -7.48
C GLY A 137 -18.54 2.40 -8.10
N LEU A 138 -19.57 1.55 -8.01
CA LEU A 138 -19.82 0.56 -9.05
C LEU A 138 -21.32 0.29 -9.14
N GLU A 139 -21.92 0.69 -10.25
CA GLU A 139 -23.31 0.39 -10.57
C GLU A 139 -23.53 -1.12 -10.70
N SER A 140 -24.76 -1.51 -10.37
CA SER A 140 -25.28 -2.84 -10.12
C SER A 140 -24.97 -3.91 -11.16
N VAL A 141 -24.52 -5.07 -10.69
CA VAL A 141 -25.08 -6.36 -11.12
C VAL A 141 -25.29 -7.21 -9.86
N SER A 142 -26.54 -7.56 -9.60
CA SER A 142 -26.97 -8.37 -8.47
C SER A 142 -26.55 -9.82 -8.67
N ASP A 143 -25.67 -10.33 -7.80
CA ASP A 143 -25.40 -11.76 -7.68
C ASP A 143 -25.78 -12.22 -6.25
N PRO A 144 -26.57 -13.29 -6.05
CA PRO A 144 -27.22 -13.57 -4.75
C PRO A 144 -26.30 -14.19 -3.68
N GLU A 145 -25.00 -14.29 -3.89
CA GLU A 145 -24.06 -14.95 -2.97
C GLU A 145 -22.81 -14.12 -2.67
N CYS A 146 -22.96 -12.79 -2.53
CA CYS A 146 -21.87 -11.94 -2.07
C CYS A 146 -21.74 -12.03 -0.53
N VAL A 147 -21.11 -13.10 -0.04
CA VAL A 147 -20.52 -13.05 1.30
C VAL A 147 -19.41 -12.01 1.23
N ALA A 148 -19.66 -10.82 1.82
CA ALA A 148 -18.65 -9.78 1.91
C ALA A 148 -17.40 -10.36 2.57
N GLU A 149 -16.35 -10.59 1.78
CA GLU A 149 -15.09 -11.12 2.28
C GLU A 149 -14.52 -10.13 3.31
N VAL A 150 -14.45 -10.56 4.56
CA VAL A 150 -13.91 -9.74 5.66
C VAL A 150 -12.40 -9.61 5.47
N LEU A 151 -11.92 -8.37 5.37
CA LEU A 151 -10.49 -8.09 5.31
C LEU A 151 -9.83 -8.43 6.65
N ALA A 152 -8.77 -9.24 6.60
CA ALA A 152 -7.97 -9.57 7.78
C ALA A 152 -7.16 -8.36 8.29
N ALA A 153 -6.76 -7.45 7.40
CA ALA A 153 -6.02 -6.23 7.77
C ALA A 153 -6.21 -5.12 6.72
N ASN A 154 -6.07 -3.87 7.15
CA ASN A 154 -5.97 -2.69 6.29
C ASN A 154 -4.62 -2.03 6.54
N ILE A 155 -3.71 -2.05 5.57
CA ILE A 155 -2.32 -1.64 5.75
C ILE A 155 -2.05 -0.35 4.97
N LEU A 156 -1.43 0.65 5.62
CA LEU A 156 -1.01 1.89 4.98
C LEU A 156 0.51 1.90 4.85
N VAL A 157 1.00 2.01 3.62
CA VAL A 157 2.43 2.15 3.36
C VAL A 157 2.72 3.54 2.83
N VAL A 158 3.68 4.24 3.43
CA VAL A 158 4.11 5.58 2.99
C VAL A 158 5.55 5.50 2.49
N SER A 159 5.73 5.71 1.19
CA SER A 159 7.03 5.56 0.52
C SER A 159 7.24 6.63 -0.57
N HIS A 160 8.01 6.32 -1.60
CA HIS A 160 8.54 7.26 -2.59
C HIS A 160 8.15 6.89 -4.01
N GLY A 161 8.17 7.88 -4.90
CA GLY A 161 7.68 7.73 -6.26
C GLY A 161 8.40 6.64 -7.07
N ALA A 162 9.74 6.63 -7.09
CA ALA A 162 10.46 5.65 -7.91
C ALA A 162 10.38 4.24 -7.30
N TYR A 163 10.48 4.13 -5.98
CA TYR A 163 10.23 2.87 -5.26
C TYR A 163 8.82 2.31 -5.54
N MET A 164 7.77 3.09 -5.30
CA MET A 164 6.38 2.65 -5.46
C MET A 164 6.09 2.26 -6.91
N ARG A 165 6.56 3.04 -7.90
CA ARG A 165 6.41 2.66 -9.31
C ARG A 165 7.05 1.30 -9.60
N ASN A 166 8.25 1.05 -9.08
CA ASN A 166 8.94 -0.22 -9.29
C ASN A 166 8.23 -1.38 -8.59
N TRP A 167 7.68 -1.15 -7.41
CA TRP A 167 6.98 -2.17 -6.63
C TRP A 167 5.60 -2.50 -7.22
N ILE A 168 4.86 -1.50 -7.71
CA ILE A 168 3.61 -1.69 -8.46
C ILE A 168 3.89 -2.45 -9.76
N ASN A 169 4.99 -2.15 -10.46
CA ASN A 169 5.40 -2.92 -11.63
C ASN A 169 5.63 -4.40 -11.29
N TYR A 170 6.23 -4.70 -10.15
CA TYR A 170 6.35 -6.08 -9.65
C TYR A 170 4.98 -6.75 -9.45
N PHE A 171 4.01 -6.06 -8.84
CA PHE A 171 2.66 -6.62 -8.72
C PHE A 171 2.04 -6.96 -10.07
N ILE A 172 2.17 -6.07 -11.05
CA ILE A 172 1.58 -6.25 -12.38
C ILE A 172 2.29 -7.34 -13.18
N SER A 173 3.62 -7.25 -13.27
CA SER A 173 4.40 -8.08 -14.18
C SER A 173 4.79 -9.43 -13.58
N ASP A 174 5.08 -9.50 -12.28
CA ASP A 174 5.63 -10.71 -11.64
C ASP A 174 4.57 -11.45 -10.80
N CYS A 175 3.58 -10.74 -10.23
CA CYS A 175 2.49 -11.31 -9.43
C CYS A 175 1.15 -11.42 -10.17
N GLU A 176 1.10 -11.06 -11.47
CA GLU A 176 -0.11 -11.16 -12.30
C GLU A 176 -1.31 -10.40 -11.69
N CYS A 177 -1.05 -9.20 -11.15
CA CYS A 177 -2.08 -8.35 -10.57
C CYS A 177 -3.20 -8.06 -11.58
N THR A 178 -4.44 -8.30 -11.17
CA THR A 178 -5.62 -7.93 -11.96
C THR A 178 -5.80 -6.42 -11.94
N LEU A 179 -5.99 -5.83 -13.11
CA LEU A 179 -6.19 -4.39 -13.30
C LEU A 179 -7.64 -4.11 -13.76
N PRO A 180 -8.29 -3.05 -13.24
CA PRO A 180 -9.51 -2.50 -13.79
C PRO A 180 -9.40 -2.25 -15.29
N ILE A 181 -10.48 -2.57 -16.02
CA ILE A 181 -10.55 -2.47 -17.50
C ILE A 181 -10.30 -1.02 -17.98
N THR A 182 -10.59 -0.04 -17.13
CA THR A 182 -10.44 1.39 -17.43
C THR A 182 -8.98 1.87 -17.43
N PHE A 183 -8.02 1.08 -16.93
CA PHE A 183 -6.64 1.53 -16.83
C PHE A 183 -5.93 1.59 -18.18
N LYS A 184 -5.32 2.73 -18.46
CA LYS A 184 -4.46 2.94 -19.62
C LYS A 184 -3.04 2.48 -19.29
N LYS A 185 -2.37 1.88 -20.28
CA LYS A 185 -0.97 1.45 -20.17
C LYS A 185 -0.01 2.57 -19.74
N THR A 186 -0.35 3.82 -20.06
CA THR A 186 0.41 5.02 -19.66
C THR A 186 0.36 5.28 -18.16
N GLU A 187 -0.74 4.96 -17.49
CA GLU A 187 -0.89 5.19 -16.04
C GLU A 187 0.00 4.24 -15.22
N LEU A 188 0.29 3.06 -15.78
CA LEU A 188 1.17 2.05 -15.17
C LEU A 188 2.64 2.47 -15.15
N SER A 189 3.06 3.38 -16.04
CA SER A 189 4.44 3.88 -16.10
C SER A 189 4.63 5.23 -15.42
N CYS A 190 3.54 5.89 -15.02
CA CYS A 190 3.59 7.17 -14.30
C CYS A 190 4.20 7.02 -12.90
N VAL A 191 4.93 8.05 -12.49
CA VAL A 191 5.32 8.22 -11.09
C VAL A 191 4.14 8.84 -10.35
N SER A 192 3.77 8.27 -9.20
CA SER A 192 2.72 8.83 -8.35
C SER A 192 2.99 10.30 -8.03
N PRO A 193 1.99 11.20 -8.10
CA PRO A 193 2.13 12.55 -7.59
C PRO A 193 2.46 12.52 -6.09
N ASN A 194 2.95 13.65 -5.55
CA ASN A 194 3.16 13.74 -4.10
C ASN A 194 1.84 13.50 -3.38
N THR A 195 1.84 12.57 -2.43
CA THR A 195 0.64 12.10 -1.70
C THR A 195 -0.40 11.37 -2.57
N GLY A 196 -0.07 10.98 -3.79
CA GLY A 196 -0.93 10.13 -4.60
C GLY A 196 -1.13 8.76 -3.94
N ILE A 197 -2.35 8.23 -4.03
CA ILE A 197 -2.79 7.03 -3.34
C ILE A 197 -3.02 5.91 -4.36
N SER A 198 -2.41 4.76 -4.12
CA SER A 198 -2.67 3.52 -4.86
C SER A 198 -3.22 2.48 -3.89
N GLN A 199 -4.27 1.77 -4.29
CA GLN A 199 -4.98 0.83 -3.43
C GLN A 199 -5.06 -0.55 -4.10
N PHE A 200 -4.82 -1.60 -3.32
CA PHE A 200 -4.82 -2.98 -3.76
C PHE A 200 -5.52 -3.86 -2.71
N THR A 201 -6.22 -4.89 -3.17
CA THR A 201 -6.68 -6.02 -2.35
C THR A 201 -5.76 -7.20 -2.58
N ILE A 202 -5.32 -7.83 -1.51
CA ILE A 202 -4.37 -8.95 -1.55
C ILE A 202 -5.01 -10.14 -0.86
N LYS A 203 -5.25 -11.21 -1.60
CA LYS A 203 -5.74 -12.48 -1.05
C LYS A 203 -4.56 -13.43 -0.89
N LEU A 204 -4.29 -13.81 0.36
CA LEU A 204 -3.27 -14.78 0.72
C LEU A 204 -3.88 -16.18 0.75
N GLU A 205 -3.32 -17.11 -0.02
CA GLU A 205 -3.69 -18.51 0.08
C GLU A 205 -2.72 -19.20 1.06
N MET A 206 -3.25 -19.87 2.09
CA MET A 206 -2.46 -20.49 3.18
C MET A 206 -1.73 -21.78 2.76
N ARG A 207 -1.55 -22.01 1.45
CA ARG A 207 -0.84 -23.17 0.92
C ARG A 207 0.58 -22.76 0.53
N GLU A 208 1.56 -23.59 0.88
CA GLU A 208 2.95 -23.33 0.55
C GLU A 208 3.13 -23.14 -0.97
N ASN A 209 3.96 -22.15 -1.34
CA ASN A 209 4.34 -21.82 -2.72
C ASN A 209 3.25 -21.25 -3.65
N ILE A 210 2.07 -20.86 -3.15
CA ILE A 210 1.08 -20.15 -3.97
C ILE A 210 1.33 -18.64 -3.91
N LYS A 211 1.47 -18.00 -5.08
CA LYS A 211 1.56 -16.53 -5.18
C LYS A 211 0.26 -15.89 -4.68
N PRO A 212 0.33 -14.77 -3.94
CA PRO A 212 -0.88 -14.07 -3.53
C PRO A 212 -1.64 -13.54 -4.75
N LYS A 213 -2.98 -13.59 -4.69
CA LYS A 213 -3.82 -12.97 -5.71
C LYS A 213 -3.93 -11.49 -5.39
N ILE A 214 -3.47 -10.65 -6.32
CA ILE A 214 -3.45 -9.19 -6.16
C ILE A 214 -4.47 -8.57 -7.12
N HIS A 215 -5.35 -7.72 -6.57
CA HIS A 215 -6.31 -6.95 -7.34
C HIS A 215 -6.06 -5.47 -7.12
N CYS A 216 -5.75 -4.73 -8.18
CA CYS A 216 -5.59 -3.29 -8.13
C CYS A 216 -6.96 -2.62 -8.08
N ILE A 217 -7.20 -1.73 -7.12
CA ILE A 217 -8.43 -0.95 -7.04
C ILE A 217 -8.21 0.42 -7.70
N SER A 218 -7.10 1.07 -7.38
CA SER A 218 -6.77 2.40 -7.91
C SER A 218 -5.26 2.64 -7.95
N LEU A 219 -4.81 3.50 -8.86
CA LEU A 219 -3.41 3.89 -8.99
C LEU A 219 -3.28 5.42 -8.97
N ASN A 220 -2.32 5.91 -8.19
CA ASN A 220 -1.85 7.29 -8.21
C ASN A 220 -2.97 8.35 -8.06
N LYS A 221 -4.08 8.01 -7.38
CA LYS A 221 -5.21 8.92 -7.19
C LYS A 221 -4.78 10.15 -6.42
N SER A 222 -5.23 11.31 -6.88
CA SER A 222 -4.90 12.60 -6.30
C SER A 222 -6.12 13.52 -6.16
N ASP A 223 -7.33 12.96 -6.23
CA ASP A 223 -8.59 13.71 -6.16
C ASP A 223 -8.66 14.62 -4.92
N HIS A 224 -8.06 14.18 -3.80
CA HIS A 224 -7.95 14.96 -2.55
C HIS A 224 -7.06 16.21 -2.66
N LEU A 225 -6.28 16.34 -3.73
CA LEU A 225 -5.49 17.53 -4.04
C LEU A 225 -6.27 18.54 -4.87
N ASP A 226 -7.23 18.08 -5.67
CA ASP A 226 -8.07 18.95 -6.50
C ASP A 226 -9.03 19.76 -5.61
N GLU A 227 -9.58 19.13 -4.56
CA GLU A 227 -10.41 19.80 -3.55
C GLU A 227 -9.69 20.97 -2.84
N MET A 228 -8.35 20.93 -2.73
CA MET A 228 -7.56 22.01 -2.10
C MET A 228 -7.38 23.25 -2.99
N THR A 229 -7.65 23.15 -4.29
CA THR A 229 -7.61 24.33 -5.18
C THR A 229 -8.92 25.11 -5.17
N ALA A 230 -10.02 24.50 -4.70
CA ALA A 230 -11.32 25.14 -4.58
C ALA A 230 -11.52 25.96 -3.29
N GLU A 231 -10.75 25.74 -2.23
CA GLU A 231 -10.80 26.52 -0.98
C GLU A 231 -9.98 27.83 -1.03
N LYS A 232 -9.58 28.29 -2.22
CA LYS A 232 -8.79 29.53 -2.43
C LYS A 232 -9.45 30.58 -3.32
N ILE A 233 -10.78 30.55 -3.48
CA ILE A 233 -11.55 31.63 -4.12
C ILE A 233 -12.51 32.23 -3.11
#